data_AF-A0A941HJW7-F1
#
_entry.id   AF-A0A941HJW7-F1
#
_cell.length_a   1.000
_cell.length_b   1.000
_cell.length_c   1.000
_cell.angle_alpha   90.00
_cell.angle_beta   90.00
_cell.angle_gamma   90.00
#
_symmetry.space_group_name_H-M   'P 1'
#
loop_
_entity.id
_entity.type
_entity.pdbx_description
1 polymer ?
#
loop_
_entity_poly.entity_id
_entity_poly.type
_entity_poly.pdbx_seq_one_letter_code
_entity_poly.pdbx_strand_id
1 'polypeptide(L)'
;MNYKTFFKIATVLWIIWGLVHMFAGIMTIYFITSGNISGAVGGIADAVDPNTLQMDYPTASGAIIGQHGFNLLWVGTVTLICAFYIWKGNKNAIFLAAIAGGLTDLGYFIFLDLGGFVHFVPGTVMTLVSSAAIVLSFVAHFKTKISTDSSS
;
A
#
# COMPACT_ATOMS: atom_id res chain seq x y z
N MET A 1 -3.60 -17.41 21.09
CA MET A 1 -3.69 -17.45 19.61
C MET A 1 -2.42 -18.10 19.05
N ASN A 2 -2.53 -19.02 18.09
CA ASN A 2 -1.37 -19.70 17.48
C ASN A 2 -0.62 -18.70 16.56
N TYR A 3 0.71 -18.69 16.56
CA TYR A 3 1.52 -17.81 15.70
C TYR A 3 1.20 -17.99 14.21
N LYS A 4 0.78 -19.19 13.80
CA LYS A 4 0.30 -19.47 12.44
C LYS A 4 -0.93 -18.64 12.09
N THR A 5 -1.82 -18.36 13.05
CA THR A 5 -3.01 -17.52 12.82
C THR A 5 -2.62 -16.08 12.52
N PHE A 6 -1.58 -15.55 13.18
CA PHE A 6 -1.09 -14.20 12.90
C PHE A 6 -0.51 -14.07 11.49
N PHE A 7 0.26 -15.06 11.01
CA PHE A 7 0.71 -15.08 9.61
C PHE A 7 -0.45 -15.12 8.61
N LYS A 8 -1.49 -15.90 8.91
CA LYS A 8 -2.68 -15.96 8.03
C LYS A 8 -3.39 -14.61 7.93
N ILE A 9 -3.60 -13.93 9.07
CA ILE A 9 -4.24 -12.61 9.08
C ILE A 9 -3.34 -11.60 8.34
N ALA A 10 -2.04 -11.58 8.63
CA ALA A 10 -1.10 -10.69 7.96
C ALA A 10 -1.05 -10.91 6.44
N THR A 11 -1.07 -12.17 5.98
CA THR A 11 -1.15 -12.49 4.55
C THR A 11 -2.40 -11.90 3.91
N VAL A 12 -3.58 -12.04 4.54
CA VAL A 12 -4.82 -11.48 4.00
C VAL A 12 -4.74 -9.96 3.90
N LEU A 13 -4.20 -9.30 4.93
CA LEU A 13 -4.02 -7.84 4.92
C LEU A 13 -3.07 -7.40 3.79
N TRP A 14 -1.94 -8.08 3.59
CA TRP A 14 -1.02 -7.78 2.49
C TRP A 14 -1.60 -8.06 1.10
N ILE A 15 -2.46 -9.07 0.96
CA ILE A 15 -3.18 -9.33 -0.30
C ILE A 15 -4.14 -8.17 -0.59
N ILE A 16 -4.95 -7.77 0.38
CA ILE A 16 -5.90 -6.66 0.22
C ILE A 16 -5.14 -5.38 -0.15
N TRP A 17 -4.09 -5.06 0.60
CA TRP A 17 -3.26 -3.89 0.35
C TRP A 17 -2.66 -3.90 -1.06
N GLY A 18 -2.06 -5.03 -1.46
CA GLY A 18 -1.43 -5.17 -2.77
C GLY A 18 -2.41 -5.00 -3.92
N LEU A 19 -3.61 -5.61 -3.83
CA LEU A 19 -4.63 -5.49 -4.86
C LEU A 19 -5.16 -4.06 -5.00
N VAL A 20 -5.40 -3.36 -3.88
CA VAL A 20 -5.86 -1.95 -3.91
C VAL A 20 -4.80 -1.06 -4.56
N HIS A 21 -3.51 -1.25 -4.25
CA HIS A 21 -2.43 -0.45 -4.82
C HIS A 21 -2.16 -0.76 -6.29
N MET A 22 -2.30 -2.02 -6.70
CA MET A 22 -2.28 -2.38 -8.12
C MET A 22 -3.42 -1.68 -8.87
N PHE A 23 -4.64 -1.69 -8.33
CA PHE A 23 -5.78 -1.01 -8.92
C PHE A 23 -5.56 0.51 -9.01
N ALA A 24 -5.15 1.16 -7.92
CA ALA A 24 -4.86 2.59 -7.90
C ALA A 24 -3.77 2.97 -8.92
N GLY A 25 -2.71 2.16 -9.01
CA GLY A 25 -1.65 2.33 -10.00
C GLY A 25 -2.15 2.23 -11.44
N ILE A 26 -2.94 1.20 -11.76
CA ILE A 26 -3.55 1.02 -13.09
C ILE A 26 -4.46 2.19 -13.45
N MET A 27 -5.34 2.60 -12.53
CA MET A 27 -6.25 3.72 -12.76
C MET A 27 -5.51 5.04 -12.97
N THR A 28 -4.46 5.28 -12.18
CA THR A 28 -3.61 6.48 -12.33
C THR A 28 -2.96 6.51 -13.71
N ILE A 29 -2.35 5.40 -14.12
CA ILE A 29 -1.75 5.27 -15.46
C ILE A 29 -2.81 5.49 -16.55
N TYR A 30 -3.98 4.87 -16.42
CA TYR A 30 -5.08 5.01 -17.38
C TYR A 30 -5.54 6.46 -17.56
N PHE A 31 -5.73 7.20 -16.46
CA PHE A 31 -6.12 8.61 -16.53
C PHE A 31 -5.06 9.46 -17.25
N ILE A 32 -3.79 9.23 -16.94
CA ILE A 32 -2.68 9.95 -17.58
C ILE A 32 -2.58 9.62 -19.08
N THR A 33 -2.67 8.34 -19.46
CA THR A 33 -2.58 7.95 -20.89
C THR A 33 -3.81 8.34 -21.69
N SER A 34 -4.95 8.55 -21.02
CA SER A 34 -6.18 9.09 -21.63
C SER A 34 -6.21 10.62 -21.69
N GLY A 35 -5.14 11.31 -21.26
CA GLY A 35 -5.04 12.77 -21.24
C GLY A 35 -5.81 13.47 -20.10
N ASN A 36 -6.36 12.71 -19.15
CA ASN A 36 -7.15 13.23 -18.04
C ASN A 36 -6.30 13.38 -16.76
N ILE A 37 -5.41 14.38 -16.76
CA ILE A 37 -4.51 14.63 -15.62
C ILE A 37 -5.31 15.07 -14.37
N SER A 38 -6.30 15.93 -14.54
CA SER A 38 -7.19 16.38 -13.45
C SER A 38 -7.90 15.21 -12.76
N GLY A 39 -8.34 14.22 -13.54
CA GLY A 39 -8.94 12.99 -13.03
C GLY A 39 -7.95 12.12 -12.25
N ALA A 40 -6.69 12.05 -12.69
CA ALA A 40 -5.64 11.36 -11.93
C ALA A 40 -5.36 12.04 -10.57
N VAL A 41 -5.28 13.38 -10.55
CA VAL A 41 -5.10 14.14 -9.30
C VAL A 41 -6.30 13.97 -8.37
N GLY A 42 -7.52 14.13 -8.89
CA GLY A 42 -8.75 13.96 -8.10
C GLY A 42 -8.98 12.54 -7.59
N GLY A 43 -8.47 11.53 -8.30
CA GLY A 43 -8.50 10.14 -7.82
C GLY A 43 -7.54 9.88 -6.65
N ILE A 44 -6.46 10.65 -6.53
CA ILE A 44 -5.49 10.54 -5.43
C ILE A 44 -5.87 11.45 -4.26
N ALA A 45 -6.28 12.69 -4.55
CA ALA A 45 -6.67 13.72 -3.59
C ALA A 45 -8.20 13.87 -3.55
N ASP A 46 -8.89 12.80 -3.17
CA ASP A 46 -10.33 12.65 -3.35
C ASP A 46 -11.19 13.51 -2.43
N ALA A 47 -10.61 14.18 -1.42
CA ALA A 47 -11.31 15.17 -0.60
C ALA A 47 -11.22 16.61 -1.14
N VAL A 48 -10.43 16.85 -2.19
CA VAL A 48 -10.34 18.17 -2.82
C VAL A 48 -11.50 18.36 -3.79
N ASP A 49 -12.12 19.54 -3.79
CA ASP A 49 -13.20 19.87 -4.72
C ASP A 49 -12.74 19.66 -6.18
N PRO A 50 -13.37 18.73 -6.93
CA PRO A 50 -12.97 18.41 -8.30
C PRO A 50 -12.96 19.62 -9.24
N ASN A 51 -13.78 20.65 -8.98
CA ASN A 51 -13.82 21.86 -9.79
C ASN A 51 -12.55 22.69 -9.65
N THR A 52 -11.91 22.65 -8.48
CA THR A 52 -10.64 23.35 -8.22
C THR A 52 -9.44 22.65 -8.85
N LEU A 53 -9.59 21.38 -9.21
CA LEU A 53 -8.57 20.56 -9.88
C LEU A 53 -8.70 20.58 -11.40
N GLN A 54 -9.78 21.13 -11.96
CA GLN A 54 -9.95 21.23 -13.42
C GLN A 54 -9.07 22.35 -13.97
N MET A 55 -7.91 21.97 -14.52
CA MET A 55 -7.01 22.90 -15.18
C MET A 55 -6.18 22.22 -16.26
N ASP A 56 -5.57 23.03 -17.12
CA ASP A 56 -4.57 22.57 -18.09
C ASP A 56 -3.23 22.33 -17.39
N TYR A 57 -3.00 21.09 -16.97
CA TYR A 57 -1.72 20.69 -16.40
C TYR A 57 -0.64 20.62 -17.48
N PRO A 58 0.60 21.06 -17.19
CA PRO A 58 1.74 20.75 -18.02
C PRO A 58 1.87 19.24 -18.24
N THR A 59 2.21 18.82 -19.46
CA THR A 59 2.38 17.39 -19.80
C THR A 59 3.39 16.68 -18.91
N ALA A 60 4.44 17.40 -18.47
CA ALA A 60 5.42 16.91 -17.52
C ALA A 60 4.81 16.54 -16.16
N SER A 61 3.83 17.31 -15.65
CA SER A 61 3.12 16.99 -14.41
C SER A 61 2.34 15.68 -14.53
N GLY A 62 1.69 15.47 -15.67
CA GLY A 62 1.04 14.20 -15.99
C GLY A 62 2.03 13.02 -16.00
N ALA A 63 3.21 13.21 -16.59
CA ALA A 63 4.26 12.18 -16.61
C ALA A 63 4.77 11.82 -15.21
N ILE A 64 4.92 12.80 -14.31
CA ILE A 64 5.30 12.57 -12.90
C ILE A 64 4.23 11.75 -12.18
N ILE A 65 2.95 12.10 -12.35
CA ILE A 65 1.83 11.34 -11.76
C ILE A 65 1.76 9.93 -12.37
N GLY A 66 2.01 9.77 -13.66
CA GLY A 66 2.10 8.46 -14.32
C GLY A 66 3.22 7.59 -13.74
N GLN A 67 4.38 8.18 -13.45
CA GLN A 67 5.49 7.51 -12.76
C GLN A 67 5.10 7.08 -11.34
N HIS A 68 4.35 7.92 -10.61
CA HIS A 68 3.78 7.54 -9.32
C HIS A 68 2.80 6.36 -9.44
N GLY A 69 1.90 6.39 -10.43
CA GLY A 69 0.98 5.27 -10.73
C GLY A 69 1.72 3.96 -11.03
N PHE A 70 2.79 4.02 -11.81
CA PHE A 70 3.66 2.86 -12.03
C PHE A 70 4.29 2.35 -10.72
N ASN A 71 4.71 3.26 -9.84
CA ASN A 71 5.25 2.87 -8.54
C ASN A 71 4.23 2.13 -7.67
N LEU A 72 3.00 2.64 -7.60
CA LEU A 72 1.91 1.96 -6.87
C LEU A 72 1.67 0.55 -7.43
N LEU A 73 1.68 0.40 -8.75
CA LEU A 73 1.47 -0.89 -9.41
C LEU A 73 2.54 -1.92 -9.06
N TRP A 74 3.82 -1.57 -9.20
CA TRP A 74 4.89 -2.54 -8.93
C TRP A 74 5.03 -2.82 -7.43
N VAL A 75 4.84 -1.84 -6.54
CA VAL A 75 4.86 -2.06 -5.09
C VAL A 75 3.70 -2.98 -4.68
N GLY A 76 2.49 -2.74 -5.20
CA GLY A 76 1.34 -3.61 -4.99
C GLY A 76 1.61 -5.06 -5.46
N THR A 77 2.29 -5.21 -6.59
CA THR A 77 2.69 -6.53 -7.12
C THR A 77 3.71 -7.22 -6.21
N VAL A 78 4.75 -6.51 -5.78
CA VAL A 78 5.81 -7.05 -4.90
C VAL A 78 5.23 -7.48 -3.55
N THR A 79 4.37 -6.66 -2.94
CA THR A 79 3.71 -6.97 -1.67
C THR A 79 2.76 -8.17 -1.80
N LEU A 80 2.04 -8.30 -2.92
CA LEU A 80 1.21 -9.47 -3.20
C LEU A 80 2.04 -10.77 -3.29
N ILE A 81 3.20 -10.72 -3.96
CA ILE A 81 4.15 -11.85 -4.00
C ILE A 81 4.65 -12.16 -2.58
N CYS A 82 5.03 -11.13 -1.81
CA CYS A 82 5.48 -11.31 -0.43
C CYS A 82 4.39 -11.97 0.43
N ALA A 83 3.12 -11.63 0.26
CA ALA A 83 2.01 -12.19 1.03
C ALA A 83 1.96 -13.74 0.95
N PHE A 84 2.24 -14.30 -0.23
CA PHE A 84 2.35 -15.76 -0.43
C PHE A 84 3.49 -16.39 0.37
N TYR A 85 4.62 -15.71 0.49
CA TYR A 85 5.77 -16.18 1.27
C TYR A 85 5.60 -15.91 2.78
N ILE A 86 4.89 -14.85 3.17
CA ILE A 86 4.52 -14.56 4.56
C ILE A 86 3.61 -15.66 5.11
N TRP A 87 2.72 -16.22 4.29
CA TRP A 87 1.90 -17.37 4.68
C TRP A 87 2.75 -18.58 5.11
N LYS A 88 3.92 -18.73 4.49
CA LYS A 88 4.91 -19.77 4.80
C LYS A 88 5.86 -19.38 5.94
N GLY A 89 5.69 -18.21 6.55
CA GLY A 89 6.55 -17.71 7.64
C GLY A 89 7.92 -17.20 7.18
N ASN A 90 8.10 -16.85 5.90
CA ASN A 90 9.38 -16.36 5.40
C ASN A 90 9.71 -14.97 5.95
N LYS A 91 10.77 -14.89 6.77
CA LYS A 91 11.22 -13.62 7.39
C LYS A 91 11.55 -12.53 6.38
N ASN A 92 12.24 -12.86 5.29
CA ASN A 92 12.70 -11.87 4.30
C ASN A 92 11.51 -11.25 3.58
N ALA A 93 10.46 -12.03 3.34
CA ALA A 93 9.23 -11.54 2.72
C ALA A 93 8.47 -10.57 3.64
N ILE A 94 8.50 -10.79 4.96
CA ILE A 94 7.92 -9.86 5.94
C ILE A 94 8.63 -8.51 5.87
N PHE A 95 9.97 -8.50 5.92
CA PHE A 95 10.75 -7.26 5.84
C PHE A 95 10.55 -6.54 4.50
N LEU A 96 10.54 -7.28 3.39
CA LEU A 96 10.35 -6.68 2.08
C LEU A 96 8.95 -6.06 1.94
N ALA A 97 7.90 -6.73 2.41
CA ALA A 97 6.54 -6.17 2.41
C ALA A 97 6.44 -4.93 3.31
N ALA A 98 7.05 -4.97 4.50
CA ALA A 98 7.05 -3.84 5.43
C ALA A 98 7.79 -2.62 4.87
N ILE A 99 8.92 -2.82 4.19
CA ILE A 99 9.66 -1.72 3.56
C ILE A 99 8.90 -1.20 2.34
N ALA A 100 8.49 -2.09 1.43
CA ALA A 100 7.86 -1.68 0.18
C ALA A 100 6.46 -1.07 0.42
N GLY A 101 5.57 -1.81 1.08
CA GLY A 101 4.21 -1.34 1.34
C GLY A 101 4.12 -0.36 2.50
N GLY A 102 4.81 -0.64 3.61
CA GLY A 102 4.75 0.22 4.80
C GLY A 102 5.34 1.61 4.58
N LEU A 103 6.47 1.75 3.88
CA LEU A 103 7.01 3.09 3.57
C LEU A 103 6.17 3.83 2.52
N THR A 104 5.52 3.10 1.61
CA THR A 104 4.59 3.70 0.64
C THR A 104 3.41 4.36 1.37
N ASP A 105 2.79 3.65 2.31
CA ASP A 105 1.70 4.20 3.13
C ASP A 105 2.17 5.28 4.11
N LEU A 106 3.40 5.21 4.60
CA LEU A 106 3.96 6.28 5.44
C LEU A 106 4.06 7.60 4.63
N GLY A 107 4.51 7.53 3.38
CA GLY A 107 4.51 8.68 2.49
C GLY A 107 3.10 9.20 2.23
N TYR A 108 2.15 8.29 1.96
CA TYR A 108 0.74 8.64 1.80
C TYR A 108 0.20 9.35 3.04
N PHE A 109 0.42 8.81 4.23
CA PHE A 109 -0.04 9.39 5.49
C PHE A 109 0.51 10.80 5.73
N ILE A 110 1.82 10.99 5.51
CA ILE A 110 2.47 12.29 5.76
C ILE A 110 1.96 13.37 4.81
N PHE A 111 1.80 13.05 3.53
CA PHE A 111 1.54 14.07 2.50
C PHE A 111 0.05 14.20 2.14
N LEU A 112 -0.75 13.14 2.29
CA LEU A 112 -2.15 13.12 1.88
C LEU A 112 -3.09 13.14 3.09
N ASP A 113 -2.95 12.19 4.03
CA ASP A 113 -3.83 12.14 5.21
C ASP A 113 -3.62 13.38 6.12
N LEU A 114 -2.38 13.66 6.53
CA LEU A 114 -2.08 14.84 7.37
C LEU A 114 -2.30 16.17 6.63
N GLY A 115 -2.23 16.15 5.30
CA GLY A 115 -2.54 17.30 4.44
C GLY A 115 -4.04 17.60 4.32
N GLY A 116 -4.90 16.65 4.73
CA GLY A 116 -6.36 16.79 4.60
C GLY A 116 -6.86 16.69 3.15
N PHE A 117 -6.09 16.05 2.27
CA PHE A 117 -6.41 15.97 0.83
C PHE A 117 -7.23 14.73 0.45
N VAL A 118 -7.50 13.83 1.40
CA VAL A 118 -8.13 12.53 1.14
C VAL A 118 -9.24 12.21 2.13
N HIS A 119 -10.22 11.42 1.70
CA HIS A 119 -11.23 10.85 2.58
C HIS A 119 -10.71 9.62 3.32
N PHE A 120 -11.41 9.26 4.41
CA PHE A 120 -11.05 8.12 5.26
C PHE A 120 -10.99 6.77 4.50
N VAL A 121 -11.84 6.58 3.49
CA VAL A 121 -11.89 5.38 2.64
C VAL A 121 -11.70 5.80 1.19
N PRO A 122 -10.80 5.17 0.41
CA PRO A 122 -9.97 4.00 0.76
C PRO A 122 -8.66 4.34 1.49
N GLY A 123 -8.27 5.62 1.56
CA GLY A 123 -6.95 6.10 1.97
C GLY A 123 -6.50 5.66 3.36
N THR A 124 -7.00 6.34 4.39
CA THR A 124 -6.61 6.09 5.80
C THR A 124 -6.79 4.62 6.20
N VAL A 125 -7.78 3.92 5.63
CA VAL A 125 -7.97 2.47 5.86
C VAL A 125 -6.76 1.65 5.41
N MET A 126 -6.14 1.96 4.27
CA MET A 126 -4.95 1.22 3.80
C MET A 126 -3.75 1.42 4.74
N THR A 127 -3.54 2.65 5.24
CA THR A 127 -2.53 2.96 6.26
C THR A 127 -2.71 2.12 7.52
N LEU A 128 -3.96 1.92 7.97
CA LEU A 128 -4.27 1.06 9.10
C LEU A 128 -4.06 -0.43 8.77
N VAL A 129 -4.45 -0.86 7.57
CA VAL A 129 -4.28 -2.24 7.08
C VAL A 129 -2.80 -2.62 7.01
N SER A 130 -1.94 -1.78 6.44
CA SER A 130 -0.50 -2.03 6.35
C SER A 130 0.15 -1.99 7.74
N SER A 131 -0.21 -1.03 8.60
CA SER A 131 0.28 -0.97 9.98
C SER A 131 -0.07 -2.24 10.77
N ALA A 132 -1.31 -2.71 10.65
CA ALA A 132 -1.74 -3.96 11.27
C ALA A 132 -0.99 -5.18 10.68
N ALA A 133 -0.77 -5.21 9.37
CA ALA A 133 -0.02 -6.28 8.70
C ALA A 133 1.43 -6.36 9.17
N ILE A 134 2.09 -5.21 9.33
CA ILE A 134 3.45 -5.10 9.88
C ILE A 134 3.47 -5.66 11.30
N VAL A 135 2.65 -5.10 12.20
CA VAL A 135 2.63 -5.51 13.62
C VAL A 135 2.38 -7.01 13.75
N LEU A 136 1.37 -7.55 13.05
CA LEU A 136 1.03 -8.98 13.12
C LEU A 136 2.15 -9.87 12.57
N SER A 137 2.80 -9.47 11.47
CA SER A 137 3.91 -10.23 10.89
C SER A 137 5.12 -10.32 11.83
N PHE A 138 5.49 -9.20 12.47
CA PHE A 138 6.59 -9.15 13.43
C PHE A 138 6.27 -9.92 14.71
N VAL A 139 5.07 -9.75 15.28
CA VAL A 139 4.63 -10.50 16.48
C VAL A 139 4.67 -12.01 16.22
N ALA A 140 4.21 -12.47 15.05
CA ALA A 140 4.26 -13.87 14.66
C ALA A 140 5.71 -14.38 14.56
N HIS A 141 6.61 -13.59 13.96
CA HIS A 141 8.01 -13.93 13.81
C HIS A 141 8.71 -14.12 15.17
N PHE A 142 8.58 -13.15 16.08
CA PHE A 142 9.22 -13.23 17.40
C PHE A 142 8.65 -14.38 18.26
N LYS A 143 7.33 -14.64 18.18
CA LYS A 143 6.72 -15.78 18.89
C LYS A 143 7.22 -17.13 18.36
N THR A 144 7.45 -17.25 17.05
CA THR A 144 8.01 -18.47 16.45
C THR A 144 9.41 -18.75 16.98
N LYS A 145 10.26 -17.72 17.07
CA LYS A 145 11.63 -17.86 17.59
C LYS A 145 11.64 -18.36 19.04
N ILE A 146 10.87 -17.73 19.93
CA ILE A 146 10.79 -18.12 21.36
C ILE A 146 10.38 -19.59 21.52
N SER A 147 9.38 -20.05 20.76
CA SER A 147 8.95 -21.45 20.83
C SER A 147 10.04 -22.43 20.38
N THR A 148 10.87 -22.04 19.41
CA THR A 148 11.95 -22.90 18.88
C THR A 148 13.10 -23.00 19.90
N ASP A 149 13.47 -21.87 20.51
CA ASP A 149 14.52 -21.77 21.54
C ASP A 149 14.12 -22.48 22.85
N SER A 150 12.82 -22.57 23.18
CA SER A 150 12.33 -23.30 24.36
C SER A 150 12.28 -24.83 24.20
N SER A 151 12.51 -25.33 22.99
CA SER A 151 12.44 -26.76 22.63
C SER A 151 13.80 -27.39 22.31
N SER A 152 14.87 -26.60 22.44
CA SER A 152 16.29 -27.00 22.31
C SER A 152 16.97 -27.02 23.66
#